data_AF-A0A194WTB8-F1
#
_entry.id   AF-A0A194WTB8-F1
#
_cell.length_a   1.000
_cell.length_b   1.000
_cell.length_c   1.000
_cell.angle_alpha   90.00
_cell.angle_beta   90.00
_cell.angle_gamma   90.00
#
_symmetry.space_group_name_H-M   'P 1'
#
loop_
_entity.id
_entity.type
_entity.pdbx_description
1 polymer ?
#
loop_
_entity_poly.entity_id
_entity_poly.type
_entity_poly.pdbx_seq_one_letter_code
_entity_poly.pdbx_strand_id
1 'polypeptide(L)'
;MKRSPCPTILVIGPSLVSASTFATNCTIPSLTTTIVTAPNSRGTLQILWSSLFTIFICIWTVQHLNVPGQRDGRDKNWRGDLKWAWKRFWTKFKWMLFSLIFPEFLLAKAVADWMAAKNTLKIERAYEDPLEWTLAHAFYINMGGFVTRSALRRNDLQGSKLLHLDITHVEIFRLLSYIKKLPITKEEVEDKSKADSLVKASAIAQVAWMVIQVAARTIEGLPVTQMEITACSFAACCFITYMFWWNKPKNINEATDLGLNWVEISERRTSSIVSMRILQIMLMYEWSSMAHINMSLYDQPPRNDSLLRTQRDEHRTQFYFSQGLMFGGIVLGATQCAAWKLDFPTKVDRDIWRFASIASASVVILFYALSLQEINSRWPDAVDRNLSKRKSPIFVVLSLLCGLIYTVCRMFILFESVYSLFHLSPEAFKTTWSTNLPHVN
;
A
#
# COMPACT_ATOMS: atom_id res chain seq x y z
N MET A 1 15.28 -11.48 -70.04
CA MET A 1 14.41 -12.20 -69.06
C MET A 1 14.96 -11.95 -67.66
N LYS A 2 14.06 -11.60 -66.74
CA LYS A 2 14.29 -11.06 -65.40
C LYS A 2 15.10 -12.01 -64.51
N ARG A 3 16.18 -11.53 -63.89
CA ARG A 3 16.73 -12.12 -62.66
C ARG A 3 15.99 -11.50 -61.47
N SER A 4 15.29 -12.33 -60.71
CA SER A 4 14.68 -11.99 -59.43
C SER A 4 15.75 -11.77 -58.35
N PRO A 5 15.67 -10.73 -57.51
CA PRO A 5 16.46 -10.65 -56.29
C PRO A 5 15.74 -11.37 -55.13
N CYS A 6 16.45 -12.25 -54.44
CA CYS A 6 16.05 -12.78 -53.13
C CYS A 6 15.95 -11.64 -52.09
N PRO A 7 15.02 -11.72 -51.13
CA PRO A 7 14.93 -10.73 -50.07
C PRO A 7 16.08 -10.93 -49.07
N THR A 8 16.91 -9.92 -48.91
CA THR A 8 17.85 -9.78 -47.81
C THR A 8 17.05 -9.67 -46.51
N ILE A 9 17.02 -10.75 -45.73
CA ILE A 9 16.50 -10.72 -44.35
C ILE A 9 17.47 -9.86 -43.55
N LEU A 10 17.04 -8.65 -43.21
CA LEU A 10 17.72 -7.76 -42.28
C LEU A 10 17.60 -8.36 -40.88
N VAL A 11 18.53 -9.25 -40.52
CA VAL A 11 18.69 -9.69 -39.13
C VAL A 11 19.24 -8.51 -38.36
N ILE A 12 18.37 -7.84 -37.60
CA ILE A 12 18.78 -6.90 -36.54
C ILE A 12 19.47 -7.74 -35.47
N GLY A 13 20.78 -7.94 -35.60
CA GLY A 13 21.59 -8.53 -34.54
C GLY A 13 21.65 -7.58 -33.35
N PRO A 14 21.64 -8.07 -32.10
CA PRO A 14 21.96 -7.22 -30.96
C PRO A 14 23.40 -6.76 -31.13
N SER A 15 23.61 -5.45 -31.16
CA SER A 15 24.93 -4.85 -31.01
C SER A 15 25.50 -5.34 -29.69
N LEU A 16 26.38 -6.35 -29.75
CA LEU A 16 27.18 -6.79 -28.61
C LEU A 16 28.08 -5.63 -28.22
N VAL A 17 27.61 -4.79 -27.31
CA VAL A 17 28.43 -3.78 -26.63
C VAL A 17 29.55 -4.55 -25.95
N SER A 18 30.79 -4.32 -26.39
CA SER A 18 31.97 -4.86 -25.71
C SER A 18 32.01 -4.29 -24.29
N ALA A 19 31.66 -5.12 -23.31
CA ALA A 19 31.65 -4.72 -21.91
C ALA A 19 33.09 -4.49 -21.43
N SER A 20 33.51 -3.23 -21.32
CA SER A 20 34.79 -2.86 -20.69
C SER A 20 34.61 -2.75 -19.18
N THR A 21 35.44 -3.43 -18.40
CA THR A 21 35.46 -3.32 -16.93
C THR A 21 36.60 -2.41 -16.50
N PHE A 22 36.33 -1.46 -15.59
CA PHE A 22 37.35 -0.60 -14.98
C PHE A 22 37.53 -0.98 -13.50
N ALA A 23 38.76 -1.29 -13.09
CA ALA A 23 39.12 -1.52 -11.70
C ALA A 23 39.81 -0.29 -11.11
N THR A 24 39.29 0.20 -9.99
CA THR A 24 39.85 1.36 -9.29
C THR A 24 41.19 1.01 -8.66
N ASN A 25 42.24 1.75 -9.00
CA ASN A 25 43.57 1.55 -8.42
C ASN A 25 43.68 2.34 -7.10
N CYS A 26 43.44 1.66 -5.97
CA CYS A 26 43.55 2.27 -4.64
C CYS A 26 44.95 2.00 -4.07
N THR A 27 45.74 3.06 -3.88
CA THR A 27 47.03 2.96 -3.19
C THR A 27 46.81 2.91 -1.68
N ILE A 28 47.42 1.90 -1.04
CA ILE A 28 47.47 1.78 0.43
C ILE A 28 48.59 2.71 0.93
N PRO A 29 48.38 3.49 2.02
CA PRO A 29 49.42 4.35 2.57
C PRO A 29 50.64 3.51 3.00
N SER A 30 51.83 3.92 2.55
CA SER A 30 53.11 3.27 2.88
C SER A 30 53.68 3.67 4.24
N LEU A 31 53.10 4.69 4.87
CA LEU A 31 53.49 5.24 6.17
C LEU A 31 52.29 5.20 7.13
N THR A 32 52.58 5.12 8.43
CA THR A 32 51.53 5.18 9.47
C THR A 32 50.77 6.49 9.35
N THR A 33 49.47 6.42 9.13
CA THR A 33 48.57 7.57 8.98
C THR A 33 47.45 7.49 10.03
N THR A 34 47.07 8.63 10.60
CA THR A 34 46.07 8.71 11.67
C THR A 34 44.64 8.57 11.14
N ILE A 35 44.36 9.08 9.94
CA ILE A 35 43.04 9.04 9.30
C ILE A 35 43.24 8.80 7.80
N VAL A 36 42.50 7.84 7.25
CA VAL A 36 42.45 7.54 5.81
C VAL A 36 41.01 7.68 5.36
N THR A 37 40.75 8.51 4.35
CA THR A 37 39.38 8.73 3.82
C THR A 37 38.95 7.59 2.92
N ALA A 38 37.63 7.48 2.71
CA ALA A 38 37.07 6.53 1.76
C ALA A 38 37.57 6.79 0.32
N PRO A 39 37.64 5.76 -0.54
CA PRO A 39 38.03 5.93 -1.94
C PRO A 39 37.06 6.88 -2.66
N ASN A 40 37.59 7.74 -3.53
CA ASN A 40 36.79 8.75 -4.25
C ASN A 40 35.96 8.16 -5.42
N SER A 41 35.63 6.89 -5.35
CA SER A 41 34.98 6.13 -6.41
C SER A 41 33.92 5.19 -5.83
N ARG A 42 32.73 5.18 -6.43
CA ARG A 42 31.64 4.25 -6.13
C ARG A 42 31.47 3.27 -7.28
N GLY A 43 31.15 2.01 -6.97
CA GLY A 43 30.94 0.98 -7.99
C GLY A 43 29.49 0.91 -8.48
N THR A 44 29.27 0.44 -9.72
CA THR A 44 27.92 0.23 -10.30
C THR A 44 27.04 -0.65 -9.41
N LEU A 45 27.59 -1.76 -8.89
CA LEU A 45 26.86 -2.66 -7.99
C LEU A 45 26.48 -1.98 -6.67
N GLN A 46 27.29 -1.05 -6.17
CA GLN A 46 26.96 -0.29 -4.96
C GLN A 46 25.74 0.62 -5.22
N ILE A 47 25.67 1.28 -6.39
CA ILE A 47 24.51 2.07 -6.80
C ILE A 47 23.26 1.20 -6.89
N LEU A 48 23.40 0.06 -7.57
CA LEU A 48 22.30 -0.89 -7.81
C LEU A 48 21.76 -1.43 -6.48
N TRP A 49 22.63 -1.96 -5.62
CA TRP A 49 22.23 -2.56 -4.36
C TRP A 49 21.63 -1.54 -3.40
N SER A 50 22.28 -0.39 -3.18
CA SER A 50 21.74 0.65 -2.30
C SER A 50 20.32 1.08 -2.73
N SER A 51 20.10 1.25 -4.04
CA SER A 51 18.80 1.62 -4.58
C SER A 51 17.77 0.49 -4.48
N LEU A 52 18.14 -0.74 -4.84
CA LEU A 52 17.25 -1.91 -4.74
C LEU A 52 16.86 -2.21 -3.29
N PHE A 53 17.82 -2.15 -2.35
CA PHE A 53 17.54 -2.31 -0.93
C PHE A 53 16.60 -1.22 -0.42
N THR A 54 16.82 0.03 -0.83
CA THR A 54 15.91 1.13 -0.47
C THR A 54 14.50 0.89 -1.01
N ILE A 55 14.35 0.53 -2.28
CA ILE A 55 13.05 0.20 -2.88
C ILE A 55 12.41 -0.96 -2.12
N PHE A 56 13.13 -2.08 -1.94
CA PHE A 56 12.65 -3.28 -1.25
C PHE A 56 12.17 -2.97 0.16
N ILE A 57 12.98 -2.26 0.96
CA ILE A 57 12.62 -1.87 2.31
C ILE A 57 11.38 -0.96 2.29
N CYS A 58 11.30 0.01 1.39
CA CYS A 58 10.13 0.86 1.25
C CYS A 58 8.87 0.05 1.01
N ILE A 59 8.84 -0.79 -0.03
CA ILE A 59 7.64 -1.55 -0.42
C ILE A 59 7.32 -2.72 0.52
N TRP A 60 8.31 -3.27 1.24
CA TRP A 60 8.09 -4.35 2.21
C TRP A 60 7.59 -3.83 3.55
N THR A 61 8.17 -2.75 4.04
CA THR A 61 7.89 -2.25 5.38
C THR A 61 6.61 -1.42 5.46
N VAL A 62 6.25 -0.72 4.38
CA VAL A 62 5.04 0.13 4.35
C VAL A 62 3.73 -0.65 4.46
N GLN A 63 3.74 -1.95 4.18
CA GLN A 63 2.52 -2.78 4.10
C GLN A 63 1.86 -2.98 5.47
N HIS A 64 0.65 -2.43 5.64
CA HIS A 64 -0.25 -2.66 6.77
C HIS A 64 -1.47 -3.46 6.30
N LEU A 65 -1.25 -4.74 6.00
CA LEU A 65 -2.28 -5.65 5.49
C LEU A 65 -3.37 -5.92 6.54
N ASN A 66 -4.59 -6.17 6.08
CA ASN A 66 -5.73 -6.49 6.93
C ASN A 66 -5.53 -7.84 7.64
N VAL A 67 -6.28 -8.04 8.72
CA VAL A 67 -6.14 -9.22 9.57
C VAL A 67 -6.51 -10.47 8.75
N PRO A 68 -5.63 -11.47 8.63
CA PRO A 68 -5.89 -12.64 7.82
C PRO A 68 -6.98 -13.52 8.45
N GLY A 69 -7.49 -14.48 7.66
CA GLY A 69 -8.49 -15.42 8.13
C GLY A 69 -7.92 -16.27 9.27
N GLN A 70 -8.68 -16.42 10.35
CA GLN A 70 -8.23 -17.07 11.57
C GLN A 70 -8.09 -18.59 11.37
N ARG A 71 -7.02 -19.17 11.94
CA ARG A 71 -6.75 -20.62 11.85
C ARG A 71 -7.79 -21.43 12.64
N ASP A 72 -8.23 -20.91 13.78
CA ASP A 72 -9.30 -21.47 14.63
C ASP A 72 -9.12 -22.98 14.91
N GLY A 73 -7.91 -23.35 15.35
CA GLY A 73 -7.58 -24.75 15.66
C GLY A 73 -7.45 -25.68 14.44
N ARG A 74 -7.55 -25.19 13.19
CA ARG A 74 -7.28 -26.00 11.99
C ARG A 74 -5.79 -26.32 11.83
N ASP A 75 -5.49 -27.48 11.24
CA ASP A 75 -4.12 -27.87 10.88
C ASP A 75 -3.11 -27.82 12.06
N LYS A 76 -3.44 -28.21 13.30
CA LYS A 76 -2.58 -28.02 14.52
C LYS A 76 -1.14 -28.59 14.44
N ASN A 77 -0.82 -29.37 13.42
CA ASN A 77 0.48 -30.01 13.24
C ASN A 77 1.54 -29.02 12.76
N TRP A 78 2.83 -29.34 12.93
CA TRP A 78 3.97 -28.52 12.47
C TRP A 78 3.90 -28.18 10.97
N ARG A 79 3.43 -29.13 10.15
CA ARG A 79 3.20 -28.91 8.71
C ARG A 79 2.15 -27.83 8.44
N GLY A 80 1.15 -27.74 9.32
CA GLY A 80 0.16 -26.67 9.30
C GLY A 80 0.78 -25.32 9.68
N ASP A 81 1.64 -25.26 10.69
CA ASP A 81 2.37 -24.04 11.04
C ASP A 81 3.17 -23.51 9.83
N LEU A 82 3.91 -24.41 9.17
CA LEU A 82 4.67 -24.08 7.97
C LEU A 82 3.77 -23.61 6.81
N LYS A 83 2.66 -24.31 6.56
CA LYS A 83 1.67 -23.95 5.52
C LYS A 83 1.09 -22.56 5.76
N TRP A 84 0.73 -22.23 7.01
CA TRP A 84 0.18 -20.92 7.36
C TRP A 84 1.23 -19.82 7.33
N ALA A 85 2.46 -20.08 7.79
CA ALA A 85 3.59 -19.16 7.65
C ALA A 85 3.88 -18.86 6.18
N TRP A 86 3.92 -19.89 5.32
CA TRP A 86 4.13 -19.75 3.89
C TRP A 86 3.00 -18.95 3.21
N LYS A 87 1.75 -19.22 3.58
CA LYS A 87 0.59 -18.46 3.10
C LYS A 87 0.69 -16.98 3.46
N ARG A 88 1.11 -16.66 4.68
CA ARG A 88 1.31 -15.27 5.15
C ARG A 88 2.43 -14.59 4.36
N PHE A 89 3.58 -15.25 4.26
CA PHE A 89 4.72 -14.75 3.49
C PHE A 89 4.33 -14.46 2.03
N TRP A 90 3.67 -15.41 1.36
CA TRP A 90 3.28 -15.27 -0.04
C TRP A 90 2.21 -14.19 -0.25
N THR A 91 1.31 -13.99 0.73
CA THR A 91 0.34 -12.89 0.69
C THR A 91 1.09 -11.54 0.73
N LYS A 92 2.02 -11.37 1.66
CA LYS A 92 2.83 -10.15 1.79
C LYS A 92 3.74 -9.93 0.58
N PHE A 93 4.35 -10.98 0.05
CA PHE A 93 5.17 -10.92 -1.16
C PHE A 93 4.39 -10.52 -2.41
N LYS A 94 3.16 -11.03 -2.59
CA LYS A 94 2.27 -10.59 -3.67
C LYS A 94 1.94 -9.10 -3.58
N TRP A 95 1.63 -8.62 -2.38
CA TRP A 95 1.36 -7.21 -2.14
C TRP A 95 2.60 -6.35 -2.37
N MET A 96 3.80 -6.85 -2.04
CA MET A 96 5.07 -6.20 -2.36
C MET A 96 5.27 -6.03 -3.87
N LEU A 97 5.09 -7.09 -4.66
CA LEU A 97 5.19 -7.04 -6.13
C LEU A 97 4.14 -6.11 -6.73
N PHE A 98 2.92 -6.12 -6.19
CA PHE A 98 1.88 -5.19 -6.59
C PHE A 98 2.29 -3.74 -6.31
N SER A 99 2.85 -3.44 -5.13
CA SER A 99 3.34 -2.10 -4.77
C SER A 99 4.58 -1.66 -5.55
N LEU A 100 5.34 -2.58 -6.14
CA LEU A 100 6.44 -2.23 -7.07
C LEU A 100 5.88 -1.58 -8.35
N ILE A 101 4.74 -2.08 -8.84
CA ILE A 101 4.08 -1.53 -10.04
C ILE A 101 3.17 -0.35 -9.68
N PHE A 102 2.42 -0.46 -8.59
CA PHE A 102 1.39 0.52 -8.18
C PHE A 102 1.64 1.06 -6.76
N PRO A 103 2.76 1.75 -6.49
CA PRO A 103 3.00 2.34 -5.16
C PRO A 103 1.96 3.40 -4.78
N GLU A 104 1.43 4.15 -5.75
CA GLU A 104 0.34 5.13 -5.58
C GLU A 104 -0.98 4.50 -5.14
N PHE A 105 -1.26 3.24 -5.53
CA PHE A 105 -2.44 2.53 -5.02
C PHE A 105 -2.34 2.34 -3.51
N LEU A 106 -1.15 2.02 -3.00
CA LEU A 106 -0.97 1.80 -1.57
C LEU A 106 -1.14 3.11 -0.79
N LEU A 107 -0.61 4.21 -1.32
CA LEU A 107 -0.84 5.55 -0.77
C LEU A 107 -2.33 5.89 -0.79
N ALA A 108 -3.01 5.66 -1.92
CA ALA A 108 -4.45 5.87 -2.07
C ALA A 108 -5.25 5.09 -1.03
N LYS A 109 -4.89 3.83 -0.83
CA LYS A 109 -5.48 2.96 0.19
C LYS A 109 -5.24 3.50 1.59
N ALA A 110 -4.06 4.08 1.85
CA ALA A 110 -3.75 4.65 3.16
C ALA A 110 -4.57 5.90 3.47
N VAL A 111 -4.74 6.80 2.49
CA VAL A 111 -5.63 7.96 2.61
C VAL A 111 -7.07 7.51 2.89
N ALA A 112 -7.55 6.55 2.12
CA ALA A 112 -8.89 5.99 2.27
C ALA A 112 -9.12 5.37 3.66
N ASP A 113 -8.19 4.51 4.11
CA ASP A 113 -8.26 3.86 5.43
C ASP A 113 -8.20 4.87 6.57
N TRP A 114 -7.38 5.91 6.44
CA TRP A 114 -7.26 6.94 7.46
C TRP A 114 -8.54 7.78 7.59
N MET A 115 -9.15 8.13 6.47
CA MET A 115 -10.45 8.81 6.47
C MET A 115 -11.56 7.92 7.01
N ALA A 116 -11.56 6.63 6.65
CA ALA A 116 -12.47 5.63 7.20
C ALA A 116 -12.35 5.54 8.74
N ALA A 117 -11.13 5.36 9.25
CA ALA A 117 -10.88 5.26 10.69
C ALA A 117 -11.24 6.54 11.45
N LYS A 118 -11.01 7.72 10.85
CA LYS A 118 -11.46 9.00 11.40
C LYS A 118 -12.98 9.12 11.46
N ASN A 119 -13.69 8.64 10.43
CA ASN A 119 -15.15 8.64 10.42
C ASN A 119 -15.70 7.72 11.52
N THR A 120 -15.13 6.51 11.66
CA THR A 120 -15.43 5.58 12.75
C THR A 120 -15.26 6.24 14.13
N LEU A 121 -14.14 6.91 14.38
CA LEU A 121 -13.92 7.65 15.63
C LEU A 121 -14.90 8.79 15.85
N LYS A 122 -15.23 9.53 14.79
CA LYS A 122 -16.19 10.64 14.87
C LYS A 122 -17.57 10.14 15.28
N ILE A 123 -18.00 8.99 14.74
CA ILE A 123 -19.25 8.34 15.13
C ILE A 123 -19.19 7.89 16.59
N GLU A 124 -18.11 7.22 17.00
CA GLU A 124 -17.99 6.74 18.38
C GLU A 124 -18.02 7.87 19.43
N ARG A 125 -17.37 9.01 19.12
CA ARG A 125 -17.37 10.19 20.01
C ARG A 125 -18.70 10.92 20.08
N ALA A 126 -19.63 10.64 19.16
CA ALA A 126 -20.92 11.32 19.12
C ALA A 126 -21.96 10.67 20.05
N TYR A 127 -21.69 9.50 20.62
CA TYR A 127 -22.59 8.84 21.57
C TYR A 127 -22.57 9.52 22.95
N GLU A 128 -23.66 9.39 23.70
CA GLU A 128 -23.81 9.94 25.06
C GLU A 128 -22.78 9.39 26.06
N ASP A 129 -22.38 8.12 25.92
CA ASP A 129 -21.41 7.44 26.80
C ASP A 129 -20.21 6.89 25.99
N PRO A 130 -19.36 7.74 25.40
CA PRO A 130 -18.38 7.33 24.40
C PRO A 130 -17.32 6.41 24.99
N LEU A 131 -17.01 5.31 24.31
CA LEU A 131 -15.86 4.49 24.69
C LEU A 131 -14.55 5.24 24.32
N GLU A 132 -13.47 4.96 25.05
CA GLU A 132 -12.14 5.54 24.82
C GLU A 132 -11.46 4.97 23.56
N TRP A 133 -12.10 5.10 22.40
CA TRP A 133 -11.53 4.67 21.14
C TRP A 133 -10.40 5.60 20.72
N THR A 134 -9.34 4.97 20.26
CA THR A 134 -8.19 5.64 19.67
C THR A 134 -8.18 5.34 18.18
N LEU A 135 -7.38 6.08 17.41
CA LEU A 135 -7.28 5.85 15.96
C LEU A 135 -6.78 4.42 15.65
N ALA A 136 -5.97 3.84 16.54
CA ALA A 136 -5.53 2.45 16.44
C ALA A 136 -6.71 1.46 16.56
N HIS A 137 -7.64 1.68 17.49
CA HIS A 137 -8.86 0.85 17.63
C HIS A 137 -9.75 0.93 16.38
N ALA A 138 -9.93 2.14 15.83
CA ALA A 138 -10.71 2.34 14.61
C ALA A 138 -10.06 1.68 13.38
N PHE A 139 -8.74 1.76 13.23
CA PHE A 139 -8.03 0.97 12.21
C PHE A 139 -8.18 -0.53 12.45
N TYR A 140 -8.03 -0.99 13.69
CA TYR A 140 -8.09 -2.40 14.05
C TYR A 140 -9.43 -3.04 13.66
N ILE A 141 -10.57 -2.37 13.94
CA ILE A 141 -11.88 -2.89 13.53
C ILE A 141 -12.05 -2.91 12.02
N ASN A 142 -11.64 -1.84 11.31
CA ASN A 142 -11.77 -1.75 9.85
C ASN A 142 -10.91 -2.80 9.14
N MET A 143 -9.80 -3.21 9.76
CA MET A 143 -8.94 -4.31 9.29
C MET A 143 -9.51 -5.71 9.57
N GLY A 144 -10.64 -5.82 10.29
CA GLY A 144 -11.26 -7.09 10.68
C GLY A 144 -10.68 -7.70 11.96
N GLY A 145 -10.11 -6.87 12.84
CA GLY A 145 -9.43 -7.28 14.06
C GLY A 145 -10.35 -7.78 15.19
N PHE A 146 -11.67 -7.64 15.07
CA PHE A 146 -12.61 -8.22 16.03
C PHE A 146 -13.42 -9.36 15.40
N VAL A 147 -13.60 -10.44 16.16
CA VAL A 147 -14.39 -11.60 15.75
C VAL A 147 -15.36 -12.02 16.87
N THR A 148 -16.43 -12.69 16.48
CA THR A 148 -17.39 -13.36 17.37
C THR A 148 -17.58 -14.81 16.93
N ARG A 149 -18.10 -15.66 17.82
CA ARG A 149 -18.42 -17.06 17.48
C ARG A 149 -19.88 -17.18 17.10
N SER A 150 -20.15 -17.94 16.04
CA SER A 150 -21.49 -18.45 15.77
C SER A 150 -21.50 -19.95 16.01
N ALA A 151 -22.18 -20.36 17.09
CA ALA A 151 -22.37 -21.75 17.40
C ALA A 151 -23.60 -22.28 16.63
N LEU A 152 -23.47 -23.44 15.97
CA LEU A 152 -24.60 -24.11 15.32
C LEU A 152 -25.65 -24.61 16.33
N ARG A 153 -25.27 -24.77 17.61
CA ARG A 153 -26.13 -25.17 18.72
C ARG A 153 -25.77 -24.35 19.96
N ARG A 154 -26.77 -23.91 20.74
CA ARG A 154 -26.66 -22.91 21.83
C ARG A 154 -25.53 -23.16 22.86
N ASN A 155 -25.04 -24.41 23.00
CA ASN A 155 -24.03 -24.81 23.99
C ASN A 155 -22.75 -25.45 23.39
N ASP A 156 -22.55 -25.45 22.07
CA ASP A 156 -21.36 -26.06 21.44
C ASP A 156 -20.48 -24.99 20.77
N LEU A 157 -19.54 -24.44 21.54
CA LEU A 157 -18.52 -23.51 21.04
C LEU A 157 -17.38 -24.23 20.30
N GLN A 158 -17.26 -25.56 20.42
CA GLN A 158 -16.18 -26.34 19.84
C GLN A 158 -16.34 -26.56 18.32
N GLY A 159 -17.57 -26.50 17.81
CA GLY A 159 -17.89 -26.45 16.38
C GLY A 159 -18.20 -25.05 15.83
N SER A 160 -17.94 -23.99 16.60
CA SER A 160 -18.35 -22.63 16.24
C SER A 160 -17.46 -22.01 15.15
N LYS A 161 -18.07 -21.29 14.21
CA LYS A 161 -17.35 -20.57 13.16
C LYS A 161 -17.04 -19.16 13.64
N LEU A 162 -15.78 -18.72 13.47
CA LEU A 162 -15.40 -17.33 13.69
C LEU A 162 -15.97 -16.42 12.60
N LEU A 163 -16.60 -15.34 13.05
CA LEU A 163 -17.24 -14.34 12.21
C LEU A 163 -16.63 -12.98 12.48
N HIS A 164 -16.14 -12.33 11.42
CA HIS A 164 -15.53 -11.01 11.51
C HIS A 164 -16.59 -9.93 11.71
N LEU A 165 -16.30 -9.05 12.67
CA LEU A 165 -17.13 -7.93 13.03
C LEU A 165 -16.73 -6.68 12.26
N ASP A 166 -17.66 -5.74 12.23
CA ASP A 166 -17.51 -4.41 11.68
C ASP A 166 -18.05 -3.43 12.72
N ILE A 167 -17.86 -2.13 12.52
CA ILE A 167 -18.27 -1.09 13.48
C ILE A 167 -19.74 -1.23 13.87
N THR A 168 -20.62 -1.45 12.90
CA THR A 168 -22.06 -1.64 13.16
C THR A 168 -22.36 -2.80 14.09
N HIS A 169 -21.60 -3.90 14.01
CA HIS A 169 -21.81 -5.06 14.89
C HIS A 169 -21.37 -4.74 16.32
N VAL A 170 -20.23 -4.06 16.49
CA VAL A 170 -19.73 -3.65 17.81
C VAL A 170 -20.66 -2.63 18.45
N GLU A 171 -21.22 -1.71 17.68
CA GLU A 171 -22.26 -0.77 18.13
C GLU A 171 -23.51 -1.50 18.65
N ILE A 172 -24.01 -2.50 17.90
CA ILE A 172 -25.16 -3.31 18.35
C ILE A 172 -24.85 -4.04 19.65
N PHE A 173 -23.65 -4.61 19.79
CA PHE A 173 -23.24 -5.32 21.01
C PHE A 173 -23.16 -4.37 22.21
N ARG A 174 -22.75 -3.12 21.99
CA ARG A 174 -22.77 -2.07 23.01
C ARG A 174 -24.20 -1.68 23.39
N LEU A 175 -25.09 -1.45 22.43
CA LEU A 175 -26.50 -1.12 22.70
C LEU A 175 -27.23 -2.21 23.50
N LEU A 176 -26.87 -3.47 23.24
CA LEU A 176 -27.37 -4.63 23.97
C LEU A 176 -26.69 -4.86 25.32
N SER A 177 -25.77 -3.97 25.73
CA SER A 177 -24.99 -4.03 26.96
C SER A 177 -24.06 -5.25 27.10
N TYR A 178 -23.71 -5.92 25.98
CA TYR A 178 -22.72 -7.00 25.96
C TYR A 178 -21.28 -6.47 26.02
N ILE A 179 -21.04 -5.25 25.51
CA ILE A 179 -19.74 -4.58 25.57
C ILE A 179 -19.91 -3.28 26.37
N LYS A 180 -19.38 -3.26 27.59
CA LYS A 180 -19.35 -2.06 28.45
C LYS A 180 -17.99 -1.34 28.42
N LYS A 181 -16.93 -2.08 28.11
CA LYS A 181 -15.57 -1.56 27.94
C LYS A 181 -14.95 -2.22 26.71
N LEU A 182 -14.06 -1.50 26.04
CA LEU A 182 -13.23 -2.10 25.00
C LEU A 182 -12.50 -3.33 25.58
N PRO A 183 -12.53 -4.47 24.89
CA PRO A 183 -11.88 -5.71 25.32
C PRO A 183 -10.36 -5.69 25.13
N ILE A 184 -9.84 -4.64 24.49
CA ILE A 184 -8.42 -4.49 24.17
C ILE A 184 -7.99 -3.05 24.45
N THR A 185 -6.82 -2.86 25.04
CA THR A 185 -6.23 -1.53 25.23
C THR A 185 -5.44 -1.08 24.00
N LYS A 186 -5.15 0.22 23.91
CA LYS A 186 -4.31 0.74 22.80
C LYS A 186 -2.93 0.08 22.84
N GLU A 187 -2.38 -0.08 24.04
CA GLU A 187 -1.08 -0.68 24.29
C GLU A 187 -1.06 -2.14 23.84
N GLU A 188 -2.14 -2.90 24.06
CA GLU A 188 -2.27 -4.29 23.58
C GLU A 188 -2.38 -4.37 22.05
N VAL A 189 -3.07 -3.43 21.39
CA VAL A 189 -3.09 -3.34 19.92
C VAL A 189 -1.69 -3.02 19.38
N GLU A 190 -0.97 -2.12 20.02
CA GLU A 190 0.40 -1.73 19.64
C GLU A 190 1.41 -2.84 19.96
N ASP A 191 1.25 -3.57 21.07
CA ASP A 191 2.09 -4.70 21.49
C ASP A 191 2.07 -5.83 20.45
N LYS A 192 0.91 -6.11 19.87
CA LYS A 192 0.75 -7.04 18.73
C LYS A 192 1.59 -6.65 17.49
N SER A 193 2.07 -5.41 17.42
CA SER A 193 2.88 -4.89 16.31
C SER A 193 4.36 -4.63 16.64
N LYS A 194 4.79 -4.87 17.89
CA LYS A 194 6.13 -4.45 18.41
C LYS A 194 7.33 -5.07 17.72
N ALA A 195 7.19 -6.23 17.08
CA ALA A 195 8.29 -6.88 16.36
C ALA A 195 8.88 -6.04 15.20
N ASP A 196 8.19 -4.96 14.79
CA ASP A 196 8.54 -4.18 13.60
C ASP A 196 9.16 -2.80 13.87
N SER A 197 9.24 -2.31 15.11
CA SER A 197 9.70 -0.93 15.38
C SER A 197 11.16 -0.69 14.97
N LEU A 198 12.05 -1.66 15.23
CA LEU A 198 13.46 -1.59 14.80
C LEU A 198 13.61 -1.69 13.27
N VAL A 199 12.79 -2.52 12.62
CA VAL A 199 12.76 -2.64 11.14
C VAL A 199 12.24 -1.34 10.51
N LYS A 200 11.26 -0.68 11.12
CA LYS A 200 10.77 0.64 10.69
C LYS A 200 11.84 1.72 10.88
N ALA A 201 12.53 1.73 12.02
CA ALA A 201 13.59 2.71 12.29
C ALA A 201 14.77 2.58 11.32
N SER A 202 15.24 1.35 11.07
CA SER A 202 16.27 1.09 10.06
C SER A 202 15.81 1.46 8.65
N ALA A 203 14.55 1.21 8.31
CA ALA A 203 13.97 1.64 7.03
C ALA A 203 13.97 3.15 6.85
N ILE A 204 13.57 3.90 7.88
CA ILE A 204 13.59 5.37 7.87
C ILE A 204 15.03 5.88 7.74
N ALA A 205 15.97 5.28 8.47
CA ALA A 205 17.39 5.64 8.37
C ALA A 205 17.94 5.40 6.96
N GLN A 206 17.65 4.25 6.35
CA GLN A 206 18.07 3.94 4.98
C GLN A 206 17.51 4.95 3.97
N VAL A 207 16.22 5.27 4.08
CA VAL A 207 15.56 6.24 3.21
C VAL A 207 16.14 7.63 3.37
N ALA A 208 16.30 8.10 4.62
CA ALA A 208 16.89 9.41 4.90
C ALA A 208 18.31 9.50 4.34
N TRP A 209 19.10 8.43 4.48
CA TRP A 209 20.45 8.35 3.96
C TRP A 209 20.48 8.44 2.42
N MET A 210 19.62 7.70 1.73
CA MET A 210 19.49 7.76 0.27
C MET A 210 19.17 9.19 -0.21
N VAL A 211 18.25 9.88 0.47
CA VAL A 211 17.89 11.26 0.15
C VAL A 211 19.08 12.21 0.37
N ILE A 212 19.85 12.05 1.46
CA ILE A 212 21.06 12.83 1.72
C ILE A 212 22.11 12.61 0.61
N GLN A 213 22.34 11.36 0.19
CA GLN A 213 23.28 11.07 -0.89
C GLN A 213 22.87 11.75 -2.20
N VAL A 214 21.60 11.65 -2.59
CA VAL A 214 21.08 12.28 -3.81
C VAL A 214 21.15 13.80 -3.73
N ALA A 215 20.83 14.38 -2.56
CA ALA A 215 20.92 15.83 -2.34
C ALA A 215 22.37 16.33 -2.43
N ALA A 216 23.32 15.64 -1.78
CA ALA A 216 24.74 15.99 -1.83
C ALA A 216 25.28 15.99 -3.27
N ARG A 217 24.93 14.97 -4.07
CA ARG A 217 25.31 14.90 -5.49
C ARG A 217 24.74 16.07 -6.29
N THR A 218 23.47 16.39 -6.05
CA THR A 218 22.80 17.51 -6.74
C THR A 218 23.47 18.84 -6.42
N ILE A 219 23.86 19.07 -5.16
CA ILE A 219 24.54 20.29 -4.71
C ILE A 219 25.96 20.40 -5.31
N GLU A 220 26.68 19.28 -5.41
CA GLU A 220 28.02 19.24 -6.02
C GLU A 220 28.00 19.26 -7.56
N GLY A 221 26.82 19.32 -8.19
CA GLY A 221 26.67 19.30 -9.64
C GLY A 221 27.04 17.94 -10.28
N LEU A 222 27.05 16.86 -9.49
CA LEU A 222 27.31 15.51 -9.97
C LEU A 222 26.02 14.86 -10.49
N PRO A 223 26.11 14.00 -11.53
CA PRO A 223 24.93 13.34 -12.08
C PRO A 223 24.32 12.36 -11.07
N VAL A 224 23.00 12.40 -10.93
CA VAL A 224 22.21 11.43 -10.17
C VAL A 224 21.73 10.35 -11.13
N THR A 225 21.80 9.09 -10.74
CA THR A 225 21.38 7.98 -11.59
C THR A 225 19.86 7.81 -11.62
N GLN A 226 19.33 7.25 -12.71
CA GLN A 226 17.91 6.94 -12.88
C GLN A 226 17.41 6.00 -11.77
N MET A 227 18.26 5.06 -11.35
CA MET A 227 17.99 4.13 -10.25
C MET A 227 17.84 4.86 -8.91
N GLU A 228 18.71 5.82 -8.61
CA GLU A 228 18.63 6.62 -7.39
C GLU A 228 17.36 7.48 -7.36
N ILE A 229 17.01 8.13 -8.48
CA ILE A 229 15.75 8.88 -8.59
C ILE A 229 14.54 7.96 -8.38
N THR A 230 14.57 6.76 -8.96
CA THR A 230 13.48 5.78 -8.79
C THR A 230 13.34 5.36 -7.32
N ALA A 231 14.45 5.08 -6.64
CA ALA A 231 14.43 4.77 -5.21
C ALA A 231 13.89 5.94 -4.37
N CYS A 232 14.25 7.18 -4.70
CA CYS A 232 13.69 8.38 -4.08
C CYS A 232 12.17 8.51 -4.30
N SER A 233 11.65 8.15 -5.48
CA SER A 233 10.21 8.10 -5.75
C SER A 233 9.49 7.11 -4.82
N PHE A 234 10.03 5.89 -4.67
CA PHE A 234 9.46 4.89 -3.75
C PHE A 234 9.56 5.34 -2.29
N ALA A 235 10.68 5.94 -1.90
CA ALA A 235 10.87 6.52 -0.57
C ALA A 235 9.85 7.61 -0.26
N ALA A 236 9.60 8.54 -1.19
CA ALA A 236 8.62 9.60 -1.03
C ALA A 236 7.20 9.03 -0.84
N CYS A 237 6.78 8.09 -1.68
CA CYS A 237 5.49 7.43 -1.52
C CYS A 237 5.37 6.66 -0.21
N CYS A 238 6.43 5.93 0.17
CA CYS A 238 6.50 5.18 1.41
C CYS A 238 6.35 6.09 2.64
N PHE A 239 7.09 7.20 2.67
CA PHE A 239 7.03 8.18 3.76
C PHE A 239 5.63 8.77 3.91
N ILE A 240 5.02 9.23 2.82
CA ILE A 240 3.65 9.79 2.84
C ILE A 240 2.64 8.72 3.31
N THR A 241 2.77 7.48 2.81
CA THR A 241 1.90 6.38 3.22
C THR A 241 1.99 6.11 4.72
N TYR A 242 3.20 6.15 5.29
CA TYR A 242 3.40 6.04 6.74
C TYR A 242 2.77 7.18 7.54
N MET A 243 2.71 8.41 7.02
CA MET A 243 2.03 9.51 7.72
C MET A 243 0.54 9.19 7.93
N PHE A 244 -0.14 8.60 6.94
CA PHE A 244 -1.54 8.19 7.05
C PHE A 244 -1.72 6.92 7.90
N TRP A 245 -0.75 6.01 7.88
CA TRP A 245 -0.79 4.74 8.61
C TRP A 245 -0.02 4.72 9.93
N TRP A 246 0.36 5.88 10.46
CA TRP A 246 1.16 5.95 11.69
C TRP A 246 0.53 5.18 12.86
N ASN A 247 -0.79 5.33 13.03
CA ASN A 247 -1.56 4.66 14.08
C ASN A 247 -2.19 3.34 13.60
N LYS A 248 -1.98 2.92 12.35
CA LYS A 248 -2.52 1.66 11.84
C LYS A 248 -1.61 0.53 12.33
N PRO A 249 -2.14 -0.47 13.05
CA PRO A 249 -1.31 -1.58 13.52
C PRO A 249 -0.81 -2.43 12.35
N LYS A 250 0.39 -3.01 12.49
CA LYS A 250 1.09 -3.75 11.44
C LYS A 250 1.31 -5.21 11.82
N ASN A 251 1.29 -6.11 10.83
CA ASN A 251 1.55 -7.55 10.98
C ASN A 251 0.65 -8.25 12.03
N ILE A 252 -0.60 -7.81 12.19
CA ILE A 252 -1.57 -8.50 13.04
C ILE A 252 -1.96 -9.82 12.39
N ASN A 253 -1.68 -10.92 13.09
CA ASN A 253 -2.02 -12.26 12.62
C ASN A 253 -3.32 -12.80 13.24
N GLU A 254 -3.66 -12.33 14.44
CA GLU A 254 -4.75 -12.88 15.24
C GLU A 254 -5.75 -11.78 15.62
N ALA A 255 -7.01 -12.03 15.27
CA ALA A 255 -8.13 -11.19 15.66
C ALA A 255 -8.45 -11.41 17.15
N THR A 256 -9.00 -10.40 17.79
CA THR A 256 -9.51 -10.48 19.16
C THR A 256 -10.91 -11.06 19.14
N ASP A 257 -11.08 -12.23 19.76
CA ASP A 257 -12.38 -12.85 20.00
C ASP A 257 -13.07 -12.15 21.17
N LEU A 258 -14.30 -11.69 20.95
CA LEU A 258 -15.11 -11.07 22.01
C LEU A 258 -15.69 -12.09 22.99
N GLY A 259 -15.58 -13.40 22.71
CA GLY A 259 -16.19 -14.45 23.51
C GLY A 259 -17.72 -14.44 23.47
N LEU A 260 -18.29 -13.71 22.52
CA LEU A 260 -19.74 -13.55 22.35
C LEU A 260 -20.28 -14.63 21.40
N ASN A 261 -21.53 -15.03 21.63
CA ASN A 261 -22.25 -15.93 20.72
C ASN A 261 -23.26 -15.13 19.89
N TRP A 262 -23.05 -15.08 18.57
CA TRP A 262 -23.92 -14.34 17.67
C TRP A 262 -25.37 -14.81 17.70
N VAL A 263 -25.62 -16.12 17.84
CA VAL A 263 -26.99 -16.67 17.80
C VAL A 263 -27.82 -16.10 18.94
N GLU A 264 -27.28 -16.12 20.16
CA GLU A 264 -27.92 -15.53 21.34
C GLU A 264 -28.19 -14.03 21.16
N ILE A 265 -27.23 -13.31 20.61
CA ILE A 265 -27.35 -11.87 20.38
C ILE A 265 -28.42 -11.56 19.33
N SER A 266 -28.49 -12.36 18.27
CA SER A 266 -29.46 -12.21 17.19
C SER A 266 -30.90 -12.39 17.69
N GLU A 267 -31.13 -13.36 18.58
CA GLU A 267 -32.44 -13.61 19.22
C GLU A 267 -32.85 -12.44 20.13
N ARG A 268 -31.90 -11.86 20.88
CA ARG A 268 -32.18 -10.74 21.80
C ARG A 268 -32.45 -9.43 21.04
N ARG A 269 -31.80 -9.25 19.89
CA ARG A 269 -31.99 -8.09 19.00
C ARG A 269 -33.42 -7.99 18.48
N THR A 270 -34.07 -9.12 18.16
CA THR A 270 -35.46 -9.14 17.67
C THR A 270 -36.50 -8.65 18.67
N SER A 271 -36.10 -8.32 19.91
CA SER A 271 -36.98 -7.63 20.86
C SER A 271 -37.36 -6.22 20.37
N SER A 272 -38.63 -5.85 20.58
CA SER A 272 -39.22 -4.60 20.09
C SER A 272 -38.51 -3.35 20.60
N ILE A 273 -38.00 -3.39 21.84
CA ILE A 273 -37.34 -2.27 22.52
C ILE A 273 -35.96 -1.99 21.91
N VAL A 274 -35.17 -3.03 21.67
CA VAL A 274 -33.84 -2.91 21.07
C VAL A 274 -33.97 -2.46 19.61
N SER A 275 -34.93 -3.03 18.89
CA SER A 275 -35.22 -2.66 17.50
C SER A 275 -35.60 -1.17 17.37
N MET A 276 -36.40 -0.64 18.32
CA MET A 276 -36.78 0.77 18.36
C MET A 276 -35.63 1.70 18.74
N ARG A 277 -34.76 1.33 19.70
CA ARG A 277 -33.57 2.13 20.04
C ARG A 277 -32.56 2.17 18.88
N ILE A 278 -32.35 1.04 18.23
CA ILE A 278 -31.52 0.95 17.02
C ILE A 278 -32.11 1.85 15.92
N LEU A 279 -33.43 1.78 15.70
CA LEU A 279 -34.12 2.62 14.72
C LEU A 279 -34.03 4.12 15.07
N GLN A 280 -34.14 4.51 16.35
CA GLN A 280 -33.99 5.91 16.78
C GLN A 280 -32.59 6.45 16.52
N ILE A 281 -31.54 5.70 16.84
CA ILE A 281 -30.15 6.09 16.50
C ILE A 281 -29.97 6.16 14.98
N MET A 282 -30.59 5.24 14.23
CA MET A 282 -30.67 5.26 12.76
C MET A 282 -31.53 6.41 12.19
N LEU A 283 -32.34 7.10 12.98
CA LEU A 283 -33.13 8.24 12.52
C LEU A 283 -32.47 9.56 12.90
N MET A 284 -31.81 9.62 14.06
CA MET A 284 -31.20 10.84 14.62
C MET A 284 -30.00 11.37 13.83
N TYR A 285 -29.26 10.51 13.12
CA TYR A 285 -28.02 10.89 12.43
C TYR A 285 -28.16 11.01 10.88
N GLU A 286 -29.35 11.27 10.34
CA GLU A 286 -29.64 11.15 8.89
C GLU A 286 -29.26 9.76 8.35
N TRP A 287 -29.52 8.70 9.12
CA TRP A 287 -29.27 7.31 8.76
C TRP A 287 -30.47 6.65 8.02
N SER A 288 -31.32 7.46 7.40
CA SER A 288 -32.58 7.06 6.73
C SER A 288 -32.42 6.03 5.58
N SER A 289 -31.20 5.81 5.08
CA SER A 289 -30.91 4.79 4.06
C SER A 289 -30.65 3.37 4.63
N MET A 290 -30.66 3.20 5.96
CA MET A 290 -30.29 1.95 6.64
C MET A 290 -31.42 0.93 6.88
N ALA A 291 -32.61 1.09 6.28
CA ALA A 291 -33.68 0.08 6.39
C ALA A 291 -33.28 -1.32 5.87
N HIS A 292 -32.15 -1.43 5.17
CA HIS A 292 -31.58 -2.68 4.66
C HIS A 292 -30.08 -2.81 4.94
N ILE A 293 -29.65 -2.78 6.21
CA ILE A 293 -28.35 -3.37 6.54
C ILE A 293 -28.48 -4.87 6.35
N ASN A 294 -27.83 -5.39 5.31
CA ASN A 294 -27.62 -6.83 5.16
C ASN A 294 -26.64 -7.24 6.27
N MET A 295 -27.17 -7.54 7.45
CA MET A 295 -26.43 -7.84 8.68
C MET A 295 -25.89 -9.26 8.69
N SER A 296 -25.45 -9.72 7.51
CA SER A 296 -24.73 -10.96 7.37
C SER A 296 -23.38 -10.77 8.02
N LEU A 297 -23.16 -11.51 9.10
CA LEU A 297 -21.84 -11.59 9.70
C LEU A 297 -20.81 -12.14 8.71
N TYR A 298 -19.59 -11.63 8.88
CA TYR A 298 -18.45 -11.80 8.00
C TYR A 298 -17.76 -13.17 8.09
N ASP A 299 -18.14 -14.15 7.28
CA ASP A 299 -17.44 -15.45 7.22
C ASP A 299 -15.96 -15.38 6.82
N GLN A 300 -15.56 -14.30 6.15
CA GLN A 300 -14.19 -14.06 5.68
C GLN A 300 -13.65 -12.76 6.26
N PRO A 301 -12.34 -12.61 6.45
CA PRO A 301 -11.74 -11.32 6.79
C PRO A 301 -11.94 -10.29 5.66
N PRO A 302 -11.89 -8.99 5.95
CA PRO A 302 -11.78 -7.95 4.93
C PRO A 302 -10.57 -8.21 4.03
N ARG A 303 -10.74 -8.09 2.71
CA ARG A 303 -9.63 -8.26 1.77
C ARG A 303 -8.67 -7.07 1.88
N ASN A 304 -7.40 -7.26 1.53
CA ASN A 304 -6.41 -6.17 1.63
C ASN A 304 -6.67 -5.02 0.64
N ASP A 305 -7.36 -5.28 -0.46
CA ASP A 305 -7.79 -4.30 -1.47
C ASP A 305 -9.14 -3.64 -1.13
N SER A 306 -9.87 -4.11 -0.11
CA SER A 306 -11.19 -3.57 0.22
C SER A 306 -11.08 -2.17 0.84
N LEU A 307 -11.80 -1.20 0.28
CA LEU A 307 -11.80 0.20 0.75
C LEU A 307 -12.56 0.38 2.06
N LEU A 308 -13.72 -0.26 2.21
CA LEU A 308 -14.44 -0.42 3.47
C LEU A 308 -15.51 -1.49 3.27
N ARG A 309 -16.02 -2.03 4.37
CA ARG A 309 -16.97 -3.16 4.35
C ARG A 309 -18.44 -2.71 4.43
N THR A 310 -18.70 -1.51 4.97
CA THR A 310 -20.04 -0.91 5.03
C THR A 310 -20.40 -0.17 3.74
N GLN A 311 -21.59 -0.46 3.21
CA GLN A 311 -22.08 0.09 1.93
C GLN A 311 -22.25 1.63 1.92
N ARG A 312 -22.49 2.25 3.08
CA ARG A 312 -22.73 3.71 3.18
C ARG A 312 -21.44 4.54 3.06
N ASP A 313 -20.35 4.09 3.67
CA ASP A 313 -19.07 4.79 3.61
C ASP A 313 -18.23 4.39 2.40
N GLU A 314 -18.63 3.35 1.66
CA GLU A 314 -17.94 2.88 0.46
C GLU A 314 -17.73 4.03 -0.55
N HIS A 315 -18.76 4.84 -0.83
CA HIS A 315 -18.65 5.95 -1.78
C HIS A 315 -17.71 7.08 -1.30
N ARG A 316 -17.80 7.49 -0.03
CA ARG A 316 -16.91 8.52 0.54
C ARG A 316 -15.46 8.03 0.56
N THR A 317 -15.27 6.77 0.91
CA THR A 317 -13.96 6.13 0.96
C THR A 317 -13.38 5.93 -0.43
N GLN A 318 -14.23 5.61 -1.42
CA GLN A 318 -13.85 5.58 -2.83
C GLN A 318 -13.44 6.96 -3.33
N PHE A 319 -14.13 8.03 -2.94
CA PHE A 319 -13.73 9.40 -3.27
C PHE A 319 -12.35 9.76 -2.69
N TYR A 320 -12.10 9.46 -1.41
CA TYR A 320 -10.79 9.69 -0.78
C TYR A 320 -9.69 8.79 -1.37
N PHE A 321 -10.03 7.54 -1.74
CA PHE A 321 -9.12 6.67 -2.48
C PHE A 321 -8.72 7.29 -3.81
N SER A 322 -9.69 7.76 -4.61
CA SER A 322 -9.42 8.45 -5.88
C SER A 322 -8.54 9.68 -5.69
N GLN A 323 -8.76 10.48 -4.65
CA GLN A 323 -7.90 11.63 -4.32
C GLN A 323 -6.47 11.20 -3.96
N GLY A 324 -6.34 10.18 -3.12
CA GLY A 324 -5.03 9.65 -2.74
C GLY A 324 -4.28 9.06 -3.94
N LEU A 325 -4.99 8.44 -4.89
CA LEU A 325 -4.41 7.92 -6.12
C LEU A 325 -3.88 9.05 -7.02
N MET A 326 -4.68 10.11 -7.20
CA MET A 326 -4.26 11.32 -7.91
C MET A 326 -3.01 11.94 -7.27
N PHE A 327 -3.02 12.12 -5.95
CA PHE A 327 -1.89 12.70 -5.22
C PHE A 327 -0.62 11.83 -5.33
N GLY A 328 -0.75 10.51 -5.16
CA GLY A 328 0.37 9.58 -5.34
C GLY A 328 0.93 9.59 -6.76
N GLY A 329 0.05 9.65 -7.77
CA GLY A 329 0.44 9.78 -9.18
C GLY A 329 1.22 11.07 -9.46
N ILE A 330 0.82 12.20 -8.86
CA ILE A 330 1.54 13.48 -8.97
C ILE A 330 2.94 13.36 -8.33
N VAL A 331 3.05 12.79 -7.14
CA VAL A 331 4.34 12.62 -6.44
C VAL A 331 5.31 11.75 -7.27
N LEU A 332 4.84 10.62 -7.79
CA LEU A 332 5.66 9.74 -8.63
C LEU A 332 6.00 10.38 -9.98
N GLY A 333 5.02 10.99 -10.64
CA GLY A 333 5.23 11.69 -11.91
C GLY A 333 6.23 12.83 -11.77
N ALA A 334 6.10 13.65 -10.72
CA ALA A 334 7.00 14.77 -10.46
C ALA A 334 8.44 14.30 -10.19
N THR A 335 8.61 13.23 -9.39
CA THR A 335 9.94 12.68 -9.12
C THR A 335 10.58 12.03 -10.35
N GLN A 336 9.80 11.37 -11.20
CA GLN A 336 10.29 10.82 -12.48
C GLN A 336 10.62 11.90 -13.50
N CYS A 337 9.81 12.96 -13.55
CA CYS A 337 10.11 14.14 -14.36
C CYS A 337 11.32 14.93 -13.84
N ALA A 338 11.70 14.81 -12.56
CA ALA A 338 12.93 15.42 -12.05
C ALA A 338 14.19 14.88 -12.77
N ALA A 339 14.12 13.67 -13.33
CA ALA A 339 15.17 13.09 -14.17
C ALA A 339 15.23 13.66 -15.60
N TRP A 340 14.56 14.78 -15.90
CA TRP A 340 14.40 15.30 -17.26
C TRP A 340 15.71 15.52 -18.02
N LYS A 341 16.77 15.91 -17.30
CA LYS A 341 18.09 16.26 -17.85
C LYS A 341 19.16 15.18 -17.60
N LEU A 342 18.79 13.99 -17.15
CA LEU A 342 19.76 12.92 -16.95
C LEU A 342 20.36 12.43 -18.28
N ASP A 343 21.56 11.87 -18.19
CA ASP A 343 22.25 11.21 -19.29
C ASP A 343 21.62 9.83 -19.53
N PHE A 344 21.22 9.55 -20.76
CA PHE A 344 20.66 8.26 -21.18
C PHE A 344 21.55 7.61 -22.24
N PRO A 345 21.50 6.27 -22.40
CA PRO A 345 22.29 5.56 -23.39
C PRO A 345 22.08 6.10 -24.81
N THR A 346 20.82 6.35 -25.18
CA THR A 346 20.47 6.95 -26.46
C THR A 346 19.47 8.11 -26.30
N LYS A 347 19.36 8.95 -27.34
CA LYS A 347 18.32 9.99 -27.41
C LYS A 347 16.91 9.38 -27.38
N VAL A 348 16.73 8.19 -27.96
CA VAL A 348 15.46 7.47 -27.99
C VAL A 348 15.05 7.06 -26.58
N ASP A 349 15.96 6.47 -25.80
CA ASP A 349 15.67 6.04 -24.41
C ASP A 349 15.23 7.22 -23.54
N ARG A 350 15.90 8.36 -23.69
CA ARG A 350 15.52 9.61 -23.00
C ARG A 350 14.13 10.09 -23.38
N ASP A 351 13.81 10.09 -24.67
CA ASP A 351 12.52 10.60 -25.14
C ASP A 351 11.38 9.66 -24.74
N ILE A 352 11.60 8.34 -24.76
CA ILE A 352 10.65 7.36 -24.23
C ILE A 352 10.49 7.51 -22.72
N TRP A 353 11.57 7.72 -21.95
CA TRP A 353 11.48 7.99 -20.50
C TRP A 353 10.60 9.20 -20.20
N ARG A 354 10.83 10.31 -20.90
CA ARG A 354 10.05 11.55 -20.74
C ARG A 354 8.59 11.32 -21.08
N PHE A 355 8.31 10.64 -22.18
CA PHE A 355 6.95 10.27 -22.57
C PHE A 355 6.30 9.36 -21.52
N ALA A 356 6.98 8.30 -21.07
CA ALA A 356 6.48 7.37 -20.08
C ALA A 356 6.20 8.03 -18.72
N SER A 357 7.04 8.98 -18.31
CA SER A 357 6.88 9.74 -17.06
C SER A 357 5.68 10.70 -17.12
N ILE A 358 5.47 11.37 -18.26
CA ILE A 358 4.28 12.22 -18.46
C ILE A 358 3.03 11.36 -18.58
N ALA A 359 3.07 10.31 -19.41
CA ALA A 359 1.95 9.43 -19.65
C ALA A 359 1.47 8.74 -18.36
N SER A 360 2.39 8.26 -17.52
CA SER A 360 2.04 7.65 -16.23
C SER A 360 1.31 8.65 -15.32
N ALA A 361 1.79 9.88 -15.21
CA ALA A 361 1.15 10.94 -14.43
C ALA A 361 -0.23 11.34 -15.00
N SER A 362 -0.31 11.57 -16.31
CA SER A 362 -1.55 11.97 -16.99
C SER A 362 -2.63 10.90 -16.94
N VAL A 363 -2.26 9.62 -17.07
CA VAL A 363 -3.20 8.50 -17.02
C VAL A 363 -3.84 8.36 -15.64
N VAL A 364 -3.09 8.60 -14.55
CA VAL A 364 -3.65 8.59 -13.20
C VAL A 364 -4.63 9.75 -12.99
N ILE A 365 -4.34 10.94 -13.54
CA ILE A 365 -5.26 12.09 -13.51
C ILE A 365 -6.52 11.80 -14.33
N LEU A 366 -6.38 11.18 -15.50
CA LEU A 366 -7.52 10.76 -16.32
C LEU A 366 -8.39 9.74 -15.58
N PHE A 367 -7.78 8.72 -14.95
CA PHE A 367 -8.50 7.74 -14.15
C PHE A 367 -9.24 8.41 -12.97
N TYR A 368 -8.63 9.40 -12.31
CA TYR A 368 -9.29 10.20 -11.29
C TYR A 368 -10.53 10.91 -11.84
N ALA A 369 -10.42 11.61 -12.97
CA ALA A 369 -11.55 12.30 -13.61
C ALA A 369 -12.69 11.33 -13.97
N LEU A 370 -12.37 10.17 -14.54
CA LEU A 370 -13.34 9.12 -14.82
C LEU A 370 -14.02 8.62 -13.53
N SER A 371 -13.25 8.47 -12.45
CA SER A 371 -13.79 8.03 -11.16
C SER A 371 -14.74 9.05 -10.54
N LEU A 372 -14.45 10.35 -10.68
CA LEU A 372 -15.35 11.43 -10.25
C LEU A 372 -16.64 11.46 -11.06
N GLN A 373 -16.54 11.33 -12.38
CA GLN A 373 -17.71 11.26 -13.25
C GLN A 373 -18.61 10.07 -12.87
N GLU A 374 -18.02 8.89 -12.64
CA GLU A 374 -18.75 7.71 -12.19
C GLU A 374 -19.42 7.94 -10.82
N ILE A 375 -18.71 8.53 -9.85
CA ILE A 375 -19.27 8.86 -8.53
C ILE A 375 -20.43 9.85 -8.67
N ASN A 376 -20.27 10.92 -9.47
CA ASN A 376 -21.29 11.95 -9.68
C ASN A 376 -22.52 11.42 -10.43
N SER A 377 -22.31 10.54 -11.42
CA SER A 377 -23.41 9.92 -12.19
C SER A 377 -24.29 9.00 -11.35
N ARG A 378 -23.78 8.51 -10.21
CA ARG A 378 -24.53 7.70 -9.24
C ARG A 378 -25.28 8.54 -8.22
N TRP A 379 -25.10 9.87 -8.23
CA TRP A 379 -25.58 10.78 -7.19
C TRP A 379 -26.93 11.48 -7.45
N PRO A 380 -27.55 11.51 -8.65
CA PRO A 380 -28.90 12.04 -8.78
C PRO A 380 -29.94 10.91 -8.66
N ASP A 381 -30.71 10.99 -7.59
CA ASP A 381 -32.02 10.38 -7.34
C ASP A 381 -32.10 8.89 -6.97
N ALA A 382 -32.56 8.68 -5.73
CA ALA A 382 -32.74 7.44 -5.00
C ALA A 382 -33.84 6.49 -5.53
N VAL A 383 -34.15 6.53 -6.84
CA VAL A 383 -35.34 5.87 -7.39
C VAL A 383 -35.09 4.44 -7.85
N ASP A 384 -33.85 4.05 -8.22
CA ASP A 384 -33.59 2.64 -8.56
C ASP A 384 -32.18 2.13 -8.20
N ARG A 385 -32.09 1.51 -7.01
CA ARG A 385 -30.83 1.04 -6.39
C ARG A 385 -30.22 -0.20 -7.05
N ASN A 386 -30.94 -0.92 -7.91
CA ASN A 386 -30.41 -2.11 -8.58
C ASN A 386 -29.68 -1.80 -9.89
N LEU A 387 -30.08 -0.76 -10.64
CA LEU A 387 -29.30 -0.25 -11.78
C LEU A 387 -28.03 0.49 -11.35
N SER A 388 -28.09 1.21 -10.22
CA SER A 388 -26.97 2.00 -9.63
C SER A 388 -25.72 1.17 -9.24
N LYS A 389 -25.84 -0.15 -9.07
CA LYS A 389 -24.72 -1.01 -8.64
C LYS A 389 -23.74 -1.37 -9.76
N ARG A 390 -24.18 -1.40 -11.02
CA ARG A 390 -23.33 -1.83 -12.14
C ARG A 390 -22.53 -0.64 -12.66
N LYS A 391 -21.20 -0.71 -12.57
CA LYS A 391 -20.30 0.25 -13.22
C LYS A 391 -20.63 0.35 -14.71
N SER A 392 -20.62 1.57 -15.25
CA SER A 392 -20.77 1.77 -16.69
C SER A 392 -19.76 0.90 -17.44
N PRO A 393 -20.16 0.14 -18.49
CA PRO A 393 -19.22 -0.67 -19.25
C PRO A 393 -18.13 0.19 -19.89
N ILE A 394 -18.46 1.42 -20.29
CA ILE A 394 -17.49 2.41 -20.82
C ILE A 394 -16.46 2.77 -19.74
N PHE A 395 -16.91 3.07 -18.51
CA PHE A 395 -16.00 3.34 -17.41
C PHE A 395 -15.05 2.18 -17.14
N VAL A 396 -15.55 0.94 -17.17
CA VAL A 396 -14.72 -0.27 -16.97
C VAL A 396 -13.67 -0.40 -18.08
N VAL A 397 -14.08 -0.27 -19.35
CA VAL A 397 -13.15 -0.37 -20.49
C VAL A 397 -12.08 0.72 -20.45
N LEU A 398 -12.47 1.98 -20.21
CA LEU A 398 -11.52 3.09 -20.12
C LEU A 398 -10.57 2.94 -18.93
N SER A 399 -11.06 2.46 -17.78
CA SER A 399 -10.24 2.15 -16.61
C SER A 399 -9.22 1.06 -16.88
N LEU A 400 -9.59 0.00 -17.61
CA LEU A 400 -8.67 -1.06 -18.00
C LEU A 400 -7.61 -0.57 -18.99
N LEU A 401 -7.99 0.27 -19.96
CA LEU A 401 -7.04 0.89 -20.88
C LEU A 401 -6.05 1.81 -20.14
N CYS A 402 -6.54 2.64 -19.20
CA CYS A 402 -5.69 3.44 -18.33
C CYS A 402 -4.71 2.55 -17.54
N GLY A 403 -5.23 1.49 -16.89
CA GLY A 403 -4.39 0.55 -16.15
C GLY A 403 -3.32 -0.13 -17.00
N LEU A 404 -3.65 -0.51 -18.24
CA LEU A 404 -2.70 -1.12 -19.18
C LEU A 404 -1.60 -0.13 -19.59
N ILE A 405 -1.97 1.08 -20.03
CA ILE A 405 -1.01 2.11 -20.43
C ILE A 405 -0.08 2.44 -19.26
N TYR A 406 -0.64 2.64 -18.07
CA TYR A 406 0.13 2.90 -16.86
C TYR A 406 1.12 1.78 -16.57
N THR A 407 0.68 0.52 -16.62
CA THR A 407 1.53 -0.65 -16.34
C THR A 407 2.69 -0.74 -17.33
N VAL A 408 2.43 -0.52 -18.62
CA VAL A 408 3.46 -0.54 -19.67
C VAL A 408 4.49 0.57 -19.42
N CYS A 409 4.05 1.81 -19.20
CA CYS A 409 4.94 2.93 -18.88
C CYS A 409 5.76 2.66 -17.61
N ARG A 410 5.15 2.06 -16.58
CA ARG A 410 5.83 1.74 -15.32
C ARG A 410 6.90 0.66 -15.49
N MET A 411 6.58 -0.40 -16.22
CA MET A 411 7.53 -1.48 -16.51
C MET A 411 8.71 -0.95 -17.32
N PHE A 412 8.47 -0.07 -18.29
CA PHE A 412 9.54 0.61 -19.02
C PHE A 412 10.42 1.45 -18.09
N ILE A 413 9.84 2.30 -17.25
CA ILE A 413 10.60 3.13 -16.31
C ILE A 413 11.45 2.27 -15.37
N LEU A 414 10.89 1.21 -14.78
CA LEU A 414 11.65 0.31 -13.90
C LEU A 414 12.79 -0.40 -14.62
N PHE A 415 12.55 -0.84 -15.85
CA PHE A 415 13.57 -1.46 -16.70
C PHE A 415 14.68 -0.47 -17.04
N GLU A 416 14.32 0.71 -17.54
CA GLU A 416 15.25 1.74 -17.98
C GLU A 416 16.11 2.24 -16.82
N SER A 417 15.54 2.34 -15.61
CA SER A 417 16.31 2.69 -14.40
C SER A 417 17.45 1.73 -14.10
N VAL A 418 17.29 0.44 -14.40
CA VAL A 418 18.34 -0.57 -14.24
C VAL A 418 19.26 -0.59 -15.46
N TYR A 419 18.71 -0.50 -16.67
CA TYR A 419 19.47 -0.56 -17.91
C TYR A 419 20.45 0.62 -18.08
N SER A 420 20.01 1.84 -17.73
CA SER A 420 20.81 3.05 -17.77
C SER A 420 22.05 2.98 -16.85
N LEU A 421 22.06 2.14 -15.80
CA LEU A 421 23.23 1.97 -14.92
C LEU A 421 24.48 1.46 -15.64
N PHE A 422 24.30 0.71 -16.73
CA PHE A 422 25.41 0.16 -17.51
C PHE A 422 25.98 1.15 -18.54
N HIS A 423 25.37 2.34 -18.65
CA HIS A 423 25.73 3.37 -19.64
C HIS A 423 25.94 4.75 -19.00
N LEU A 424 26.25 4.78 -17.70
CA LEU A 424 26.46 6.02 -16.96
C LEU A 424 27.70 6.78 -17.41
N SER A 425 27.65 8.10 -17.30
CA SER A 425 28.82 8.96 -17.49
C SER A 425 29.86 8.74 -16.36
N PRO A 426 31.17 8.96 -16.62
CA PRO A 426 32.22 8.75 -15.62
C PRO A 426 32.01 9.51 -14.30
N GLU A 427 31.39 10.68 -14.38
CA GLU A 427 31.04 11.54 -13.24
C GLU A 427 30.05 10.87 -12.27
N ALA A 428 29.25 9.91 -12.74
CA ALA A 428 28.35 9.12 -11.90
C ALA A 428 29.10 8.28 -10.86
N PHE A 429 30.36 7.93 -11.14
CA PHE A 429 31.18 7.08 -10.28
C PHE A 429 32.02 7.88 -9.28
N LYS A 430 31.98 9.21 -9.27
CA LYS A 430 32.59 10.04 -8.22
C LYS A 430 31.76 9.98 -6.94
N THR A 431 32.41 9.83 -5.79
CA THR A 431 31.75 9.89 -4.47
C THR A 431 31.65 11.34 -3.98
N THR A 432 30.72 11.60 -3.06
CA THR A 432 30.60 12.89 -2.35
C THR A 432 31.18 12.76 -0.95
N TRP A 433 31.23 13.86 -0.19
CA TRP A 433 31.65 13.85 1.23
C TRP A 433 30.86 12.86 2.09
N SER A 434 29.63 12.51 1.69
CA SER A 434 28.72 11.63 2.43
C SER A 434 29.29 10.23 2.66
N THR A 435 30.23 9.75 1.84
CA THR A 435 30.83 8.41 2.01
C THR A 435 31.70 8.28 3.26
N ASN A 436 32.16 9.39 3.83
CA ASN A 436 32.97 9.40 5.05
C ASN A 436 32.12 9.36 6.33
N LEU A 437 30.80 9.49 6.23
CA LEU A 437 29.91 9.36 7.38
C LEU A 437 29.48 7.91 7.62
N PRO A 438 29.22 7.51 8.86
CA PRO A 438 28.68 6.18 9.16
C PRO A 438 27.30 6.01 8.53
N HIS A 439 27.13 4.94 7.76
CA HIS A 439 25.88 4.62 7.08
C HIS A 439 25.63 3.12 6.99
N VAL A 440 24.36 2.78 6.76
CA VAL A 440 23.91 1.41 6.48
C VAL A 440 24.02 1.20 4.97
N ASN A 441 24.69 0.14 4.54
CA ASN A 441 24.84 -0.23 3.13
C ASN A 441 23.73 -1.15 2.66
#